data_AF-A0A0B5I1J7-F1
#
_entry.id   AF-A0A0B5I1J7-F1
#
_cell.length_a   1.000
_cell.length_b   1.000
_cell.length_c   1.000
_cell.angle_alpha   90.00
_cell.angle_beta   90.00
_cell.angle_gamma   90.00
#
_symmetry.space_group_name_H-M   'P 1'
#
loop_
_entity.id
_entity.type
_entity.pdbx_description
1 polymer ?
#
loop_
_entity_poly.entity_id
_entity_poly.type
_entity_poly.pdbx_seq_one_letter_code
_entity_poly.pdbx_strand_id
1 'polypeptide(L)'
;MKVSLNPRKSVEENAAEYFEKSKKAKRKIEGAKKALEETRKKLSRIDELIKKEQEIQDRPERKKEWYEKFRWFYTSDDMLFIAGRDATTNEIIVKKHTEKNDLVFHSEMAGSPFGALKTEGRIPGEKAVRECSQFIACYSKAWKGGSTITDVFYVNPDQVTKEAPSGEYIGKGSFMIYGKKNIVTAELKLFIGKTNDGKIMPGPESAVKKHCKEYIQIRQGDEKTSSLAKKLRAILNSDDLDDIIKVIPVGSALMQKR
;
A
#
# COMPACT_ATOMS: atom_id res chain seq x y z
N MET A 1 -16.95 -43.72 -51.14
CA MET A 1 -15.77 -43.65 -50.24
C MET A 1 -14.91 -44.87 -50.53
N LYS A 2 -13.65 -44.70 -50.95
CA LYS A 2 -12.72 -45.84 -51.18
C LYS A 2 -11.83 -45.96 -49.94
N VAL A 3 -11.71 -47.16 -49.36
CA VAL A 3 -10.92 -47.42 -48.16
C VAL A 3 -9.76 -48.33 -48.51
N SER A 4 -8.54 -47.98 -48.09
CA SER A 4 -7.34 -48.77 -48.33
C SER A 4 -7.24 -49.88 -47.29
N LEU A 5 -7.25 -51.15 -47.70
CA LEU A 5 -7.16 -52.29 -46.79
C LEU A 5 -5.78 -52.93 -46.89
N ASN A 6 -5.25 -53.40 -45.77
CA ASN A 6 -4.05 -54.20 -45.76
C ASN A 6 -4.44 -55.66 -46.08
N PRO A 7 -3.99 -56.22 -47.22
CA PRO A 7 -4.36 -57.57 -47.64
C PRO A 7 -3.75 -58.67 -46.76
N ARG A 8 -2.80 -58.34 -45.88
CA ARG A 8 -2.20 -59.27 -44.90
C ARG A 8 -2.98 -59.36 -43.58
N LYS A 9 -4.09 -58.64 -43.46
CA LYS A 9 -4.94 -58.60 -42.26
C LYS A 9 -6.35 -59.03 -42.61
N SER A 10 -7.08 -59.57 -41.63
CA SER A 10 -8.50 -59.88 -41.78
C SER A 10 -9.33 -58.61 -42.00
N VAL A 11 -10.56 -58.77 -42.49
CA VAL A 11 -11.49 -57.66 -42.69
C VAL A 11 -11.82 -56.99 -41.34
N GLU A 12 -11.96 -57.79 -40.29
CA GLU A 12 -12.22 -57.38 -38.92
C GLU A 12 -11.03 -56.61 -38.34
N GLU A 13 -9.79 -57.07 -38.58
CA GLU A 13 -8.57 -56.40 -38.14
C GLU A 13 -8.38 -55.04 -38.83
N ASN A 14 -8.66 -54.95 -40.13
CA ASN A 14 -8.64 -53.68 -40.85
C ASN A 14 -9.71 -52.71 -40.31
N ALA A 15 -10.93 -53.20 -40.07
CA ALA A 15 -12.02 -52.40 -39.50
C ALA A 15 -11.67 -51.88 -38.09
N ALA A 16 -11.09 -52.73 -37.24
CA ALA A 16 -10.64 -52.36 -35.90
C ALA A 16 -9.53 -51.28 -35.94
N GLU A 17 -8.59 -51.37 -36.88
CA GLU A 17 -7.54 -50.36 -37.05
C GLU A 17 -8.12 -48.99 -37.44
N TYR A 18 -9.07 -48.96 -38.39
CA TYR A 18 -9.75 -47.72 -38.78
C TYR A 18 -10.59 -47.13 -37.65
N PHE A 19 -11.26 -47.99 -36.87
CA PHE A 19 -12.00 -47.57 -35.69
C PHE A 19 -11.09 -46.93 -34.63
N GLU A 20 -9.95 -47.56 -34.32
CA GLU A 20 -8.98 -47.02 -33.37
C GLU A 20 -8.33 -45.73 -33.86
N LYS A 21 -8.03 -45.60 -35.16
CA LYS A 21 -7.58 -44.34 -35.76
C LYS A 21 -8.62 -43.23 -35.61
N SER A 22 -9.89 -43.53 -35.90
CA SER A 22 -11.00 -42.59 -35.75
C SER A 22 -11.19 -42.15 -34.30
N LYS A 23 -11.12 -43.10 -33.35
CA LYS A 23 -11.21 -42.83 -31.91
C LYS A 23 -10.04 -41.96 -31.41
N LYS A 24 -8.81 -42.24 -31.84
CA LYS A 24 -7.62 -41.42 -31.53
C LYS A 24 -7.76 -40.02 -32.12
N ALA A 25 -8.21 -39.89 -33.37
CA ALA A 25 -8.44 -38.60 -34.01
C ALA A 25 -9.51 -37.77 -33.28
N LYS A 26 -10.64 -38.39 -32.89
CA LYS A 26 -11.69 -37.74 -32.09
C LYS A 26 -11.15 -37.21 -30.76
N ARG A 27 -10.39 -38.02 -30.02
CA ARG A 27 -9.75 -37.59 -28.76
C ARG A 27 -8.79 -36.41 -28.97
N LYS A 28 -7.97 -36.42 -30.03
CA LYS A 28 -7.08 -35.31 -30.38
C LYS A 28 -7.85 -34.03 -30.71
N ILE A 29 -8.95 -34.13 -31.46
CA ILE A 29 -9.81 -32.98 -31.79
C ILE A 29 -10.44 -32.40 -30.51
N GLU A 30 -10.92 -33.24 -29.60
CA GLU A 30 -11.49 -32.78 -28.33
C GLU A 30 -10.43 -32.05 -27.48
N GLY A 31 -9.23 -32.61 -27.35
CA GLY A 31 -8.12 -31.96 -26.65
C GLY A 31 -7.73 -30.62 -27.28
N ALA A 32 -7.64 -30.56 -28.62
CA ALA A 32 -7.33 -29.34 -29.34
C ALA A 32 -8.41 -28.26 -29.15
N LYS A 33 -9.70 -28.64 -29.13
CA LYS A 33 -10.80 -27.72 -28.86
C LYS A 33 -10.73 -27.13 -27.45
N LYS A 34 -10.45 -27.95 -26.43
CA LYS A 34 -10.28 -27.46 -25.05
C LYS A 34 -9.11 -26.48 -24.93
N ALA A 35 -7.95 -26.82 -25.50
CA ALA A 35 -6.78 -25.94 -25.49
C ALA A 35 -7.06 -24.60 -26.22
N LEU A 36 -7.83 -24.65 -27.31
CA LEU A 36 -8.23 -23.47 -28.07
C LEU A 36 -9.21 -22.58 -27.27
N GLU A 37 -10.15 -23.18 -26.54
CA GLU A 37 -11.05 -22.44 -25.65
C GLU A 37 -10.29 -21.77 -24.49
N GLU A 38 -9.36 -22.48 -23.85
CA GLU A 38 -8.50 -21.92 -22.80
C GLU A 38 -7.65 -20.76 -23.32
N THR A 39 -7.10 -20.90 -24.52
CA THR A 39 -6.31 -19.85 -25.16
C THR A 39 -7.16 -18.62 -25.47
N ARG A 40 -8.39 -18.82 -25.98
CA ARG A 40 -9.33 -17.71 -26.21
C ARG A 40 -9.70 -16.98 -24.91
N LYS A 41 -9.94 -17.71 -23.81
CA LYS A 41 -10.19 -17.09 -22.49
C LYS A 41 -8.99 -16.31 -21.96
N LYS A 42 -7.76 -16.76 -22.25
CA LYS A 42 -6.55 -16.01 -21.90
C LYS A 42 -6.43 -14.73 -22.73
N LEU A 43 -6.67 -14.80 -24.04
CA LEU A 43 -6.65 -13.64 -24.93
C LEU A 43 -7.67 -12.58 -24.51
N SER A 44 -8.92 -12.97 -24.24
CA SER A 44 -9.95 -12.00 -23.83
C SER A 44 -9.59 -11.28 -22.52
N ARG A 45 -8.97 -11.98 -21.57
CA ARG A 45 -8.46 -11.37 -20.33
C ARG A 45 -7.31 -10.40 -20.60
N ILE A 46 -6.42 -10.74 -21.52
CA ILE A 46 -5.31 -9.86 -21.90
C ILE A 46 -5.85 -8.60 -22.57
N ASP A 47 -6.83 -8.72 -23.48
CA ASP A 47 -7.47 -7.57 -24.13
C ASP A 47 -8.15 -6.64 -23.12
N GLU A 48 -8.83 -7.20 -22.11
CA GLU A 48 -9.40 -6.42 -21.01
C GLU A 48 -8.33 -5.68 -20.18
N LEU A 49 -7.18 -6.32 -19.94
CA LEU A 49 -6.06 -5.69 -19.23
C LEU A 49 -5.44 -4.57 -20.07
N ILE A 50 -5.23 -4.79 -21.37
CA ILE A 50 -4.69 -3.78 -22.30
C ILE A 50 -5.60 -2.56 -22.36
N LYS A 51 -6.93 -2.77 -22.47
CA LYS A 51 -7.90 -1.66 -22.46
C LYS A 51 -7.83 -0.85 -21.18
N LYS A 52 -7.78 -1.51 -20.01
CA LYS A 52 -7.63 -0.83 -18.72
C LYS A 52 -6.32 -0.06 -18.63
N GLU A 53 -5.23 -0.60 -19.16
CA GLU A 53 -3.94 0.06 -19.14
C GLU A 53 -3.91 1.30 -20.06
N GLN A 54 -4.54 1.22 -21.23
CA GLN A 54 -4.76 2.38 -22.11
C GLN A 54 -5.63 3.45 -21.44
N GLU A 55 -6.73 3.06 -20.79
CA GLU A 55 -7.58 3.98 -20.01
C GLU A 55 -6.84 4.66 -18.86
N ILE A 56 -5.79 4.04 -18.29
CA ILE A 56 -4.94 4.65 -17.26
C ILE A 56 -3.93 5.62 -17.91
N GLN A 57 -3.31 5.23 -19.04
CA GLN A 57 -2.35 6.08 -19.74
C GLN A 57 -2.97 7.34 -20.33
N ASP A 58 -4.22 7.25 -20.80
CA ASP A 58 -4.95 8.38 -21.39
C ASP A 58 -5.51 9.35 -20.33
N ARG A 59 -5.36 9.06 -19.03
CA ARG A 59 -5.74 10.01 -17.98
C ARG A 59 -4.73 11.14 -17.92
N PRO A 60 -5.18 12.41 -17.90
CA PRO A 60 -4.28 13.54 -17.75
C PRO A 60 -3.45 13.37 -16.48
N GLU A 61 -2.12 13.43 -16.63
CA GLU A 61 -1.19 13.25 -15.52
C GLU A 61 -1.46 14.35 -14.47
N ARG A 62 -2.02 13.95 -13.33
CA ARG A 62 -2.36 14.90 -12.28
C ARG A 62 -1.07 15.57 -11.79
N LYS A 63 -1.11 16.89 -11.62
CA LYS A 63 -0.07 17.61 -10.87
C LYS A 63 0.03 17.01 -9.48
N LYS A 64 1.14 16.30 -9.20
CA LYS A 64 1.41 15.72 -7.90
C LYS A 64 1.80 16.83 -6.94
N GLU A 65 1.15 16.87 -5.79
CA GLU A 65 1.53 17.79 -4.73
C GLU A 65 2.91 17.41 -4.18
N TRP A 66 3.68 18.39 -3.73
CA TRP A 66 5.07 18.19 -3.29
C TRP A 66 5.19 17.19 -2.11
N TYR A 67 4.12 17.06 -1.32
CA TYR A 67 4.05 16.19 -0.15
C TYR A 67 3.75 14.72 -0.51
N GLU A 68 3.28 14.42 -1.72
CA GLU A 68 2.88 13.07 -2.13
C GLU A 68 4.06 12.08 -2.26
N LYS A 69 5.30 12.59 -2.21
CA LYS A 69 6.51 11.75 -2.09
C LYS A 69 6.69 11.17 -0.67
N PHE A 70 5.99 11.72 0.32
CA PHE A 70 5.99 11.26 1.72
C PHE A 70 4.75 10.42 2.05
N ARG A 71 4.72 9.81 3.24
CA ARG A 71 3.44 9.42 3.85
C ARG A 71 2.78 10.70 4.31
N TRP A 72 1.50 10.87 4.06
CA TRP A 72 0.84 12.13 4.40
C TRP A 72 -0.63 11.91 4.73
N PHE A 73 -1.18 12.83 5.49
CA PHE A 73 -2.62 12.97 5.70
C PHE A 73 -2.95 14.40 6.13
N TYR A 74 -4.21 14.78 6.02
CA TYR A 74 -4.72 15.99 6.65
C TYR A 74 -5.39 15.64 7.97
N THR A 75 -5.03 16.35 9.04
CA THR A 75 -5.74 16.25 10.32
C THR A 75 -7.21 16.59 10.15
N SER A 76 -8.03 16.26 11.15
CA SER A 76 -9.42 16.69 11.16
C SER A 76 -9.59 18.21 11.31
N ASP A 77 -8.50 18.97 11.53
CA ASP A 77 -8.46 20.44 11.56
C ASP A 77 -7.77 21.03 10.31
N ASP A 78 -7.67 20.26 9.23
CA ASP A 78 -7.11 20.70 7.93
C ASP A 78 -5.66 21.18 8.02
N MET A 79 -4.86 20.49 8.84
CA MET A 79 -3.41 20.69 8.92
C MET A 79 -2.71 19.53 8.23
N LEU A 80 -1.72 19.83 7.39
CA LEU A 80 -0.98 18.80 6.67
C LEU A 80 0.01 18.12 7.61
N PHE A 81 -0.04 16.80 7.67
CA PHE A 81 1.00 15.99 8.30
C PHE A 81 1.76 15.20 7.24
N ILE A 82 3.09 15.18 7.33
CA ILE A 82 3.96 14.38 6.49
C ILE A 82 4.87 13.50 7.34
N ALA A 83 5.19 12.30 6.86
CA ALA A 83 6.13 11.38 7.51
C ALA A 83 6.97 10.63 6.48
N GLY A 84 8.22 10.34 6.84
CA GLY A 84 9.15 9.70 5.93
C GLY A 84 8.73 8.27 5.59
N ARG A 85 9.13 7.83 4.39
CA ARG A 85 8.99 6.44 3.92
C ARG A 85 10.25 5.63 4.19
N ASP A 86 11.38 6.31 4.30
CA ASP A 86 12.72 5.76 4.46
C ASP A 86 13.65 6.79 5.12
N ALA A 87 14.90 6.39 5.36
CA ALA A 87 15.93 7.25 5.95
C ALA A 87 16.18 8.54 5.16
N THR A 88 16.10 8.49 3.82
CA THR A 88 16.36 9.66 2.96
C THR A 88 15.23 10.68 3.08
N THR A 89 13.99 10.22 3.03
CA THR A 89 12.80 11.07 3.16
C THR A 89 12.63 11.62 4.58
N ASN A 90 12.98 10.86 5.62
CA ASN A 90 13.11 11.39 6.99
C ASN A 90 14.05 12.61 7.02
N GLU A 91 15.21 12.53 6.35
CA GLU A 91 16.14 13.65 6.30
C GLU A 91 15.61 14.85 5.55
N ILE A 92 14.92 14.63 4.44
CA ILE A 92 14.32 15.71 3.66
C ILE A 92 13.26 16.42 4.49
N ILE A 93 12.43 15.70 5.26
CA ILE A 93 11.41 16.30 6.12
C ILE A 93 12.07 17.22 7.14
N VAL A 94 12.96 16.66 7.97
CA VAL A 94 13.56 17.39 9.11
C VAL A 94 14.44 18.55 8.68
N LYS A 95 15.11 18.46 7.52
CA LYS A 95 16.04 19.51 7.06
C LYS A 95 15.40 20.55 6.13
N LYS A 96 14.40 20.17 5.35
CA LYS A 96 13.89 21.02 4.25
C LYS A 96 12.41 21.36 4.35
N HIS A 97 11.63 20.66 5.18
CA HIS A 97 10.18 20.84 5.22
C HIS A 97 9.63 21.11 6.63
N THR A 98 10.50 21.32 7.62
CA THR A 98 10.13 21.83 8.93
C THR A 98 10.39 23.33 9.02
N GLU A 99 9.44 24.05 9.59
CA GLU A 99 9.50 25.48 9.90
C GLU A 99 9.43 25.70 11.41
N LYS A 100 9.85 26.86 11.91
CA LYS A 100 10.02 27.14 13.34
C LYS A 100 8.84 26.72 14.25
N ASN A 101 7.60 26.84 13.76
CA ASN A 101 6.39 26.56 14.54
C ASN A 101 5.77 25.19 14.21
N ASP A 102 6.41 24.38 13.36
CA ASP A 102 5.96 23.02 13.11
C ASP A 102 6.23 22.12 14.31
N LEU A 103 5.61 20.95 14.35
CA LEU A 103 5.90 19.93 15.36
C LEU A 103 6.49 18.69 14.69
N VAL A 104 7.61 18.22 15.21
CA VAL A 104 8.28 16.99 14.74
C VAL A 104 7.92 15.84 15.67
N PHE A 105 7.51 14.71 15.10
CA PHE A 105 7.05 13.52 15.81
C PHE A 105 7.95 12.33 15.51
N HIS A 106 8.18 11.51 16.53
CA HIS A 106 8.86 10.22 16.41
C HIS A 106 8.52 9.34 17.64
N SER A 107 8.63 8.01 17.54
CA SER A 107 8.42 7.10 18.68
C SER A 107 9.74 6.82 19.40
N GLU A 108 9.69 6.48 20.68
CA GLU A 108 10.88 5.91 21.34
C GLU A 108 11.20 4.50 20.83
N MET A 109 10.20 3.81 20.28
CA MET A 109 10.41 2.51 19.65
C MET A 109 11.13 2.67 18.31
N ALA A 110 12.19 1.89 18.13
CA ALA A 110 12.96 1.88 16.90
C ALA A 110 12.07 1.64 15.67
N GLY A 111 12.40 2.29 14.56
CA GLY A 111 11.76 2.06 13.26
C GLY A 111 10.47 2.85 13.01
N SER A 112 10.05 3.75 13.91
CA SER A 112 9.08 4.78 13.52
C SER A 112 9.70 5.77 12.51
N PRO A 113 8.91 6.34 11.60
CA PRO A 113 9.37 7.43 10.75
C PRO A 113 9.49 8.73 11.56
N PHE A 114 10.27 9.69 11.04
CA PHE A 114 10.14 11.08 11.45
C PHE A 114 8.96 11.70 10.71
N GLY A 115 8.06 12.35 11.44
CA GLY A 115 6.95 13.11 10.88
C GLY A 115 6.96 14.57 11.29
N ALA A 116 6.32 15.41 10.49
CA ALA A 116 6.17 16.84 10.73
C ALA A 116 4.70 17.25 10.51
N LEU A 117 4.12 17.90 11.52
CA LEU A 117 2.84 18.59 11.41
C LEU A 117 3.13 20.02 10.95
N LYS A 118 2.64 20.35 9.75
CA LYS A 118 2.73 21.68 9.16
C LYS A 118 1.70 22.58 9.82
N THR A 119 2.16 23.57 10.58
CA THR A 119 1.27 24.42 11.36
C THR A 119 0.84 25.68 10.64
N GLU A 120 1.66 26.17 9.71
CA GLU A 120 1.38 27.40 8.96
C GLU A 120 1.08 28.58 9.91
N GLY A 121 1.74 28.60 11.07
CA GLY A 121 1.56 29.62 12.11
C GLY A 121 0.37 29.40 13.06
N ARG A 122 -0.43 28.35 12.85
CA ARG A 122 -1.52 27.96 13.77
C ARG A 122 -0.98 27.20 14.98
N ILE A 123 -1.70 27.23 16.10
CA ILE A 123 -1.38 26.39 17.26
C ILE A 123 -2.15 25.08 17.12
N PRO A 124 -1.49 23.91 17.00
CA PRO A 124 -2.17 22.63 16.94
C PRO A 124 -2.97 22.35 18.22
N GLY A 125 -4.25 22.00 18.07
CA GLY A 125 -5.03 21.48 19.19
C GLY A 125 -4.59 20.08 19.60
N GLU A 126 -4.97 19.64 20.80
CA GLU A 126 -4.63 18.28 21.28
C GLU A 126 -5.08 17.18 20.33
N LYS A 127 -6.21 17.38 19.64
CA LYS A 127 -6.75 16.40 18.69
C LYS A 127 -5.81 16.19 17.51
N ALA A 128 -5.30 17.26 16.90
CA ALA A 128 -4.33 17.18 15.81
C ALA A 128 -3.03 16.48 16.27
N VAL A 129 -2.55 16.81 17.47
CA VAL A 129 -1.37 16.15 18.06
C VAL A 129 -1.61 14.64 18.26
N ARG A 130 -2.76 14.24 18.81
CA ARG A 130 -3.12 12.82 18.99
C ARG A 130 -3.23 12.09 17.65
N GLU A 131 -3.82 12.73 16.64
CA GLU A 131 -3.93 12.19 15.29
C GLU A 131 -2.53 11.92 14.68
N CYS A 132 -1.62 12.88 14.77
CA CYS A 132 -0.24 12.73 14.32
C CYS A 132 0.50 11.63 15.10
N SER A 133 0.34 11.58 16.43
CA SER A 133 0.95 10.54 17.26
C SER A 133 0.45 9.14 16.92
N GLN A 134 -0.86 8.97 16.73
CA GLN A 134 -1.46 7.71 16.28
C GLN A 134 -0.91 7.26 14.93
N PHE A 135 -0.75 8.20 14.00
CA PHE A 135 -0.14 7.88 12.71
C PHE A 135 1.29 7.34 12.87
N ILE A 136 2.14 8.04 13.62
CA ILE A 136 3.55 7.63 13.84
C ILE A 136 3.63 6.28 14.56
N ALA A 137 2.77 6.05 15.55
CA ALA A 137 2.66 4.78 16.25
C ALA A 137 2.40 3.60 15.27
N CYS A 138 1.46 3.76 14.33
CA CYS A 138 1.10 2.73 13.35
C CYS A 138 2.20 2.40 12.33
N TYR A 139 3.17 3.27 12.12
CA TYR A 139 4.33 3.00 11.25
C TYR A 139 5.60 2.62 12.01
N SER A 140 5.51 2.43 13.32
CA SER A 140 6.63 1.98 14.15
C SER A 140 6.76 0.46 14.19
N LYS A 141 7.83 -0.05 14.82
CA LYS A 141 7.92 -1.49 15.14
C LYS A 141 6.84 -1.97 16.11
N ALA A 142 6.23 -1.08 16.90
CA ALA A 142 5.10 -1.44 17.77
C ALA A 142 3.95 -2.06 16.97
N TRP A 143 3.69 -1.52 15.77
CA TRP A 143 2.69 -2.06 14.85
C TRP A 143 3.06 -3.47 14.41
N LYS A 144 4.28 -3.68 13.92
CA LYS A 144 4.71 -5.03 13.51
C LYS A 144 4.68 -6.02 14.67
N GLY A 145 4.99 -5.56 15.89
CA GLY A 145 5.01 -6.34 17.12
C GLY A 145 3.64 -6.67 17.71
N GLY A 146 2.54 -6.12 17.18
CA GLY A 146 1.20 -6.40 17.72
C GLY A 146 0.84 -5.61 18.97
N SER A 147 1.57 -4.54 19.30
CA SER A 147 1.20 -3.64 20.39
C SER A 147 -0.12 -2.93 20.09
N THR A 148 -0.91 -2.67 21.13
CA THR A 148 -2.17 -1.92 21.01
C THR A 148 -1.98 -0.42 21.25
N ILE A 149 -0.98 -0.05 22.04
CA ILE A 149 -0.58 1.32 22.34
C ILE A 149 0.94 1.45 22.27
N THR A 150 1.42 2.66 22.02
CA THR A 150 2.84 3.00 22.15
C THR A 150 3.00 4.48 22.43
N ASP A 151 4.13 4.84 23.04
CA ASP A 151 4.47 6.24 23.29
C ASP A 151 5.13 6.86 22.06
N VAL A 152 4.62 8.02 21.69
CA VAL A 152 5.15 8.90 20.66
C VAL A 152 5.47 10.22 21.32
N PHE A 153 6.63 10.77 21.02
CA PHE A 153 6.95 12.12 21.46
C PHE A 153 6.87 13.10 20.28
N TYR A 154 6.66 14.37 20.63
CA TYR A 154 6.84 15.48 19.72
C TYR A 154 7.70 16.58 20.34
N VAL A 155 8.40 17.29 19.46
CA VAL A 155 9.34 18.36 19.79
C VAL A 155 9.29 19.45 18.72
N ASN A 156 9.83 20.62 19.04
CA ASN A 156 10.03 21.67 18.05
C ASN A 156 11.21 21.31 17.12
N PRO A 157 11.25 21.84 15.88
CA PRO A 157 12.30 21.49 14.91
C PRO A 157 13.72 21.86 15.35
N ASP A 158 13.89 22.93 16.12
CA ASP A 158 15.18 23.38 16.67
C ASP A 158 15.77 22.37 17.67
N GLN A 159 14.94 21.50 18.24
CA GLN A 159 15.37 20.41 19.11
C GLN A 159 15.93 19.21 18.36
N VAL A 160 15.78 19.14 17.03
CA VAL A 160 16.14 17.98 16.21
C VAL A 160 17.40 18.29 15.40
N THR A 161 18.49 17.58 15.68
CA THR A 161 19.78 17.85 15.04
C THR A 161 20.51 16.57 14.62
N LYS A 162 21.43 16.72 13.66
CA LYS A 162 22.38 15.67 13.25
C LYS A 162 23.72 15.77 13.96
N GLU A 163 23.85 16.70 14.90
CA GLU A 163 25.07 16.86 15.69
C GLU A 163 25.05 15.84 16.84
N ALA A 164 25.96 14.87 16.73
CA ALA A 164 26.21 13.91 17.79
C ALA A 164 27.05 14.57 18.90
N PRO A 165 26.85 14.20 20.17
CA PRO A 165 27.85 14.41 21.20
C PRO A 165 29.17 13.77 20.75
N SER A 166 30.28 14.47 21.02
CA SER A 166 31.64 14.19 20.58
C SER A 166 31.99 12.72 20.30
N GLY A 167 32.22 12.40 19.03
CA GLY A 167 32.82 11.14 18.57
C GLY A 167 31.87 10.07 18.04
N GLU A 168 30.56 10.20 18.24
CA GLU A 168 29.58 9.22 17.77
C GLU A 168 29.09 9.49 16.34
N TYR A 169 28.94 8.44 15.53
CA TYR A 169 28.38 8.54 14.19
C TYR A 169 26.86 8.38 14.21
N ILE A 170 26.14 9.39 13.72
CA ILE A 170 24.70 9.30 13.52
C ILE A 170 24.42 8.71 12.14
N GLY A 171 23.79 7.54 12.13
CA GLY A 171 23.35 6.87 10.91
C GLY A 171 22.42 7.72 10.05
N LYS A 172 22.39 7.42 8.75
CA LYS A 172 21.46 8.05 7.80
C LYS A 172 20.01 7.89 8.27
N GLY A 173 19.24 8.98 8.26
CA GLY A 173 17.85 9.00 8.72
C GLY A 173 17.63 9.08 10.23
N SER A 174 18.69 9.11 11.04
CA SER A 174 18.63 9.30 12.50
C SER A 174 18.96 10.73 12.89
N PHE A 175 18.43 11.16 14.02
CA PHE A 175 18.60 12.49 14.59
C PHE A 175 18.70 12.42 16.11
N MET A 176 19.49 13.33 16.68
CA MET A 176 19.53 13.59 18.11
C MET A 176 18.44 14.60 18.46
N ILE A 177 17.87 14.41 19.64
CA ILE A 177 16.79 15.24 20.16
C ILE A 177 17.23 15.81 21.49
N TYR A 178 17.32 17.13 21.57
CA TYR A 178 17.74 17.84 22.76
C TYR A 178 16.58 18.57 23.43
N GLY A 179 16.67 18.76 24.75
CA GLY A 179 15.63 19.43 25.53
C GLY A 179 14.44 18.54 25.87
N LYS A 180 13.34 19.17 26.30
CA LYS A 180 12.15 18.48 26.80
C LYS A 180 11.35 17.86 25.64
N LYS A 181 11.01 16.58 25.77
CA LYS A 181 10.07 15.88 24.90
C LYS A 181 8.66 15.98 25.46
N ASN A 182 7.66 16.14 24.60
CA ASN A 182 6.27 16.00 24.97
C ASN A 182 5.80 14.61 24.56
N ILE A 183 5.32 13.80 25.49
CA ILE A 183 4.97 12.40 25.25
C ILE A 183 3.44 12.26 25.16
N VAL A 184 2.98 11.48 24.20
CA VAL A 184 1.58 11.12 23.98
C VAL A 184 1.52 9.62 23.76
N THR A 185 0.76 8.92 24.62
CA THR A 185 0.42 7.52 24.41
C THR A 185 -0.66 7.44 23.33
N ALA A 186 -0.36 6.73 22.25
CA ALA A 186 -1.23 6.64 21.08
C ALA A 186 -1.67 5.20 20.82
N GLU A 187 -2.94 5.04 20.42
CA GLU A 187 -3.49 3.75 20.02
C GLU A 187 -3.03 3.37 18.61
N LEU A 188 -2.74 2.09 18.39
CA LEU A 188 -2.35 1.55 17.10
C LEU A 188 -3.59 1.17 16.28
N LYS A 189 -4.26 2.18 15.72
CA LYS A 189 -5.37 2.03 14.79
C LYS A 189 -5.11 2.87 13.55
N LEU A 190 -5.12 2.25 12.37
CA LEU A 190 -4.91 2.95 11.11
C LEU A 190 -6.08 2.70 10.17
N PHE A 191 -6.53 3.76 9.52
CA PHE A 191 -7.53 3.73 8.47
C PHE A 191 -6.89 4.14 7.16
N ILE A 192 -7.36 3.58 6.05
CA ILE A 192 -6.97 3.97 4.71
C ILE A 192 -8.26 4.34 3.98
N GLY A 193 -8.28 5.53 3.38
CA GLY A 193 -9.41 5.99 2.58
C GLY A 193 -9.00 6.61 1.26
N LYS A 194 -10.00 6.83 0.40
CA LYS A 194 -9.86 7.57 -0.85
C LYS A 194 -10.49 8.95 -0.71
N THR A 195 -9.68 9.99 -0.93
CA THR A 195 -10.12 11.39 -0.90
C THR A 195 -10.98 11.72 -2.12
N ASN A 196 -11.66 12.87 -2.09
CA ASN A 196 -12.50 13.32 -3.20
C ASN A 196 -11.72 13.54 -4.52
N ASP A 197 -10.45 13.89 -4.44
CA ASP A 197 -9.53 14.04 -5.58
C ASP A 197 -8.81 12.72 -5.96
N GLY A 198 -9.28 11.60 -5.43
CA GLY A 198 -8.84 10.25 -5.77
C GLY A 198 -7.52 9.81 -5.13
N LYS A 199 -6.97 10.57 -4.18
CA LYS A 199 -5.74 10.20 -3.46
C LYS A 199 -6.02 9.13 -2.41
N ILE A 200 -5.05 8.25 -2.21
CA ILE A 200 -5.08 7.31 -1.09
C ILE A 200 -4.46 7.97 0.13
N MET A 201 -5.25 8.14 1.18
CA MET A 201 -4.84 8.79 2.42
C MET A 201 -4.92 7.80 3.59
N PRO A 202 -3.77 7.37 4.16
CA PRO A 202 -3.75 6.68 5.44
C PRO A 202 -3.95 7.69 6.57
N GLY A 203 -4.53 7.31 7.70
CA GLY A 203 -4.69 8.23 8.81
C GLY A 203 -5.45 7.66 10.01
N PRO A 204 -5.52 8.42 11.10
CA PRO A 204 -6.48 8.22 12.17
C PRO A 204 -7.92 8.28 11.66
N GLU A 205 -8.85 7.64 12.39
CA GLU A 205 -10.25 7.56 11.98
C GLU A 205 -10.88 8.94 11.76
N SER A 206 -10.68 9.88 12.69
CA SER A 206 -11.26 11.21 12.64
C SER A 206 -10.82 12.01 11.42
N ALA A 207 -9.53 11.93 11.06
CA ALA A 207 -8.97 12.54 9.88
C ALA A 207 -9.51 11.89 8.60
N VAL A 208 -9.43 10.56 8.49
CA VAL A 208 -9.86 9.84 7.29
C VAL A 208 -11.37 10.02 7.07
N LYS A 209 -12.19 9.96 8.12
CA LYS A 209 -13.64 10.16 8.03
C LYS A 209 -14.01 11.57 7.54
N LYS A 210 -13.21 12.58 7.85
CA LYS A 210 -13.43 13.96 7.38
C LYS A 210 -13.15 14.08 5.87
N HIS A 211 -12.08 13.46 5.40
CA HIS A 211 -11.51 13.70 4.07
C HIS A 211 -11.85 12.64 3.02
N CYS A 212 -12.29 11.46 3.44
CA CYS A 212 -12.54 10.31 2.57
C CYS A 212 -13.99 9.82 2.68
N LYS A 213 -14.65 9.65 1.53
CA LYS A 213 -16.00 9.06 1.47
C LYS A 213 -15.99 7.57 1.77
N GLU A 214 -15.00 6.88 1.22
CA GLU A 214 -14.78 5.46 1.40
C GLU A 214 -13.50 5.26 2.19
N TYR A 215 -13.60 4.51 3.29
CA TYR A 215 -12.47 4.21 4.14
C TYR A 215 -12.63 2.87 4.84
N ILE A 216 -11.50 2.29 5.24
CA ILE A 216 -11.47 1.01 5.92
C ILE A 216 -10.35 0.97 6.96
N GLN A 217 -10.64 0.31 8.08
CA GLN A 217 -9.66 0.03 9.11
C GLN A 217 -8.75 -1.13 8.71
N ILE A 218 -7.45 -0.96 8.91
CA ILE A 218 -6.49 -2.06 8.90
C ILE A 218 -6.03 -2.35 10.33
N ARG A 219 -5.55 -3.57 10.54
CA ARG A 219 -4.99 -4.03 11.82
C ARG A 219 -3.61 -4.61 11.61
N GLN A 220 -2.89 -4.84 12.70
CA GLN A 220 -1.72 -5.69 12.67
C GLN A 220 -2.10 -7.10 12.19
N GLY A 221 -1.21 -7.70 11.40
CA GLY A 221 -1.35 -9.07 10.91
C GLY A 221 -0.17 -9.49 10.03
N ASP A 222 -0.30 -10.62 9.35
CA ASP A 222 0.75 -11.28 8.57
C ASP A 222 0.42 -11.38 7.07
N GLU A 223 -0.58 -10.65 6.61
CA GLU A 223 -0.99 -10.65 5.21
C GLU A 223 0.11 -10.03 4.33
N LYS A 224 0.38 -10.66 3.18
CA LYS A 224 1.30 -10.08 2.18
C LYS A 224 0.78 -8.72 1.73
N THR A 225 1.62 -7.69 1.77
CA THR A 225 1.27 -6.31 1.37
C THR A 225 0.59 -6.25 0.00
N SER A 226 1.06 -7.03 -0.98
CA SER A 226 0.46 -7.09 -2.32
C SER A 226 -0.95 -7.69 -2.35
N SER A 227 -1.25 -8.63 -1.44
CA SER A 227 -2.59 -9.23 -1.33
C SER A 227 -3.55 -8.29 -0.62
N LEU A 228 -3.08 -7.66 0.45
CA LEU A 228 -3.82 -6.61 1.16
C LEU A 228 -4.13 -5.41 0.23
N ALA A 229 -3.16 -4.96 -0.56
CA ALA A 229 -3.34 -3.87 -1.50
C ALA A 229 -4.40 -4.19 -2.56
N LYS A 230 -4.45 -5.42 -3.09
CA LYS A 230 -5.51 -5.86 -4.03
C LYS A 230 -6.90 -5.81 -3.41
N LYS A 231 -7.03 -6.18 -2.13
CA LYS A 231 -8.31 -6.10 -1.41
C LYS A 231 -8.71 -4.64 -1.16
N LEU A 232 -7.78 -3.81 -0.70
CA LEU A 232 -8.01 -2.37 -0.51
C LEU A 232 -8.38 -1.68 -1.82
N ARG A 233 -7.76 -2.06 -2.94
CA ARG A 233 -8.08 -1.54 -4.27
C ARG A 233 -9.55 -1.76 -4.64
N ALA A 234 -10.07 -2.95 -4.36
CA ALA A 234 -11.46 -3.29 -4.62
C ALA A 234 -12.43 -2.51 -3.70
N ILE A 235 -12.03 -2.25 -2.46
CA ILE A 235 -12.87 -1.55 -1.47
C ILE A 235 -12.90 -0.04 -1.69
N LEU A 236 -11.76 0.55 -2.04
CA LEU A 236 -11.60 2.00 -2.24
C LEU A 236 -11.85 2.44 -3.68
N ASN A 237 -12.23 1.50 -4.56
CA ASN A 237 -12.41 1.72 -6.00
C ASN A 237 -11.27 2.57 -6.61
N SER A 238 -10.03 2.21 -6.30
CA SER A 238 -8.83 2.92 -6.79
C SER A 238 -8.21 2.18 -7.97
N ASP A 239 -7.66 2.93 -8.92
CA ASP A 239 -7.00 2.34 -10.09
C ASP A 239 -5.50 2.12 -9.86
N ASP A 240 -4.89 2.89 -8.95
CA ASP A 240 -3.46 2.82 -8.65
C ASP A 240 -3.18 1.88 -7.46
N LEU A 241 -2.62 0.70 -7.77
CA LEU A 241 -2.22 -0.29 -6.77
C LEU A 241 -0.94 0.13 -6.04
N ASP A 242 -0.03 0.84 -6.71
CA ASP A 242 1.27 1.23 -6.15
C ASP A 242 1.09 2.28 -5.06
N ASP A 243 0.16 3.21 -5.24
CA ASP A 243 -0.20 4.19 -4.21
C ASP A 243 -0.80 3.55 -2.97
N ILE A 244 -1.60 2.49 -3.15
CA ILE A 244 -2.11 1.70 -2.02
C ILE A 244 -0.97 0.97 -1.31
N ILE A 245 -0.07 0.32 -2.05
CA ILE A 245 1.07 -0.40 -1.46
C ILE A 245 1.94 0.55 -0.64
N LYS A 246 2.19 1.77 -1.14
CA LYS A 246 3.01 2.77 -0.45
C LYS A 246 2.43 3.14 0.90
N VAL A 247 1.12 3.12 1.10
CA VAL A 247 0.49 3.56 2.36
C VAL A 247 0.36 2.45 3.41
N ILE A 248 0.49 1.19 3.05
CA ILE A 248 0.32 0.07 4.00
C ILE A 248 1.56 -0.07 4.91
N PRO A 249 1.41 -0.06 6.25
CA PRO A 249 2.48 -0.46 7.16
C PRO A 249 2.87 -1.94 6.96
N VAL A 250 4.13 -2.27 7.23
CA VAL A 250 4.57 -3.68 7.16
C VAL A 250 3.96 -4.46 8.32
N GLY A 251 3.43 -5.66 8.04
CA GLY A 251 2.74 -6.48 9.04
C GLY A 251 1.30 -6.03 9.29
N SER A 252 0.58 -5.68 8.23
CA SER A 252 -0.83 -5.31 8.28
C SER A 252 -1.71 -6.40 7.69
N ALA A 253 -2.95 -6.47 8.16
CA ALA A 253 -4.04 -7.25 7.58
C ALA A 253 -5.34 -6.44 7.60
N LEU A 254 -6.31 -6.81 6.76
CA LEU A 254 -7.64 -6.22 6.83
C LEU A 254 -8.33 -6.57 8.15
N MET A 255 -9.01 -5.58 8.73
CA MET A 255 -9.91 -5.84 9.84
C MET A 255 -11.18 -6.50 9.29
N GLN A 256 -11.39 -7.77 9.64
CA GLN A 256 -12.65 -8.44 9.32
C GLN A 256 -13.78 -7.77 10.11
N LYS A 257 -14.87 -7.39 9.42
CA LYS A 257 -16.12 -7.06 10.11
C LYS A 257 -16.56 -8.31 10.87
N ARG A 258 -16.63 -8.21 12.20
CA ARG A 258 -17.33 -9.20 13.03
C ARG A 258 -18.83 -9.07 12.81
#